data_AF-A0AAD4QN07-F1
#
_entry.id   AF-A0AAD4QN07-F1
#
_cell.length_a   1.000
_cell.length_b   1.000
_cell.length_c   1.000
_cell.angle_alpha   90.00
_cell.angle_beta   90.00
_cell.angle_gamma   90.00
#
_symmetry.space_group_name_H-M   'P 1'
#
loop_
_entity.id
_entity.type
_entity.pdbx_description
1 polymer ?
#
loop_
_entity_poly.entity_id
_entity_poly.type
_entity_poly.pdbx_seq_one_letter_code
_entity_poly.pdbx_strand_id
1 'polypeptide(L)'
;MSPIQTPVCTRNAQIRANVGLNGTQFLHVDTFFRRGLPSDDDNSLTNRRVESVTKYKLPTYQAAAVVSTVLAGVESQFLVFFKSSPDFTQESKPAMLQYLLVLTYIALIFSVSATISSLVLTENFGNVPMLVSRFREKLKSITNPGFETASFLQSSFGDAIAPRRWRWIEWHWLFTLVISVLCLPAQILLYIWMQERDGIRVTVSVAGVFAMLPLLHFLPIPEDYGRSAFPPLLFPGWVGSPGASVLPVPVSFPQVTQTAPPASQIGF
;
A
#
# COMPACT_ATOMS: atom_id res chain seq x y z
N MET A 1 15.55 -25.03 50.49
CA MET A 1 14.15 -24.71 50.17
C MET A 1 14.07 -23.21 49.93
N SER A 2 13.87 -22.80 48.69
CA SER A 2 13.73 -21.40 48.28
C SER A 2 12.48 -21.29 47.40
N PRO A 3 11.62 -20.27 47.58
CA PRO A 3 10.42 -20.16 46.78
C PRO A 3 10.75 -19.63 45.39
N ILE A 4 10.26 -20.33 44.38
CA ILE A 4 10.28 -19.92 42.97
C ILE A 4 9.17 -18.88 42.78
N GLN A 5 9.54 -17.62 42.58
CA GLN A 5 8.64 -16.57 42.12
C GLN A 5 8.52 -16.66 40.60
N THR A 6 7.31 -16.93 40.10
CA THR A 6 6.96 -16.78 38.69
C THR A 6 6.48 -15.34 38.45
N PRO A 7 6.96 -14.65 37.40
CA PRO A 7 6.38 -13.37 37.00
C PRO A 7 5.09 -13.59 36.21
N VAL A 8 3.97 -13.19 36.80
CA VAL A 8 2.68 -13.00 36.11
C VAL A 8 2.77 -11.70 35.32
N CYS A 9 2.78 -11.80 33.99
CA CYS A 9 2.73 -10.64 33.10
C CYS A 9 1.44 -10.71 32.26
N THR A 10 0.31 -10.37 32.87
CA THR A 10 -0.95 -10.10 32.17
C THR A 10 -0.92 -8.69 31.59
N ARG A 11 -0.46 -8.55 30.34
CA ARG A 11 -0.65 -7.33 29.54
C ARG A 11 -1.83 -7.53 28.60
N ASN A 12 -3.04 -7.32 29.14
CA ASN A 12 -4.26 -7.18 28.36
C ASN A 12 -4.26 -5.81 27.66
N ALA A 13 -3.74 -5.75 26.45
CA ALA A 13 -3.96 -4.62 25.54
C ALA A 13 -5.16 -4.96 24.64
N GLN A 14 -6.36 -4.89 25.20
CA GLN A 14 -7.60 -4.99 24.44
C GLN A 14 -7.86 -3.64 23.76
N ILE A 15 -7.22 -3.42 22.61
CA ILE A 15 -7.50 -2.29 21.73
C ILE A 15 -8.86 -2.55 21.09
N ARG A 16 -9.90 -2.00 21.71
CA ARG A 16 -11.26 -1.98 21.17
C ARG A 16 -11.33 -0.90 20.09
N ALA A 17 -10.93 -1.25 18.87
CA ALA A 17 -11.16 -0.41 17.70
C ALA A 17 -12.64 -0.55 17.29
N ASN A 18 -13.52 0.23 17.93
CA ASN A 18 -14.87 0.46 17.41
C ASN A 18 -14.76 1.44 16.23
N VAL A 19 -14.37 0.92 15.07
CA VAL A 19 -14.48 1.62 13.80
C VAL A 19 -15.88 1.36 13.27
N GLY A 20 -16.82 2.22 13.65
CA GLY A 20 -18.10 2.35 12.97
C GLY A 20 -17.88 2.94 11.59
N LEU A 21 -17.55 2.09 10.62
CA LEU A 21 -17.55 2.41 9.19
C LEU A 21 -19.01 2.56 8.74
N ASN A 22 -19.61 3.73 9.00
CA ASN A 22 -20.82 4.13 8.31
C ASN A 22 -20.44 4.49 6.86
N GLY A 23 -21.13 3.83 5.94
CA GLY A 23 -20.71 3.65 4.56
C GLY A 23 -20.63 4.90 3.69
N THR A 24 -19.85 4.74 2.63
CA THR A 24 -19.94 5.38 1.31
C THR A 24 -19.48 6.83 1.12
N GLN A 25 -18.67 7.42 2.01
CA GLN A 25 -17.92 8.66 1.68
C GLN A 25 -16.43 8.44 1.35
N PHE A 26 -16.06 7.20 1.01
CA PHE A 26 -14.73 6.92 0.51
C PHE A 26 -14.66 7.31 -0.98
N LEU A 27 -13.76 8.24 -1.28
CA LEU A 27 -13.19 8.57 -2.60
C LEU A 27 -14.05 9.42 -3.56
N HIS A 28 -14.10 10.72 -3.27
CA HIS A 28 -13.97 11.73 -4.32
C HIS A 28 -12.87 12.72 -3.92
N VAL A 29 -11.62 12.26 -3.98
CA VAL A 29 -10.43 13.03 -3.53
C VAL A 29 -10.16 14.23 -4.45
N ASP A 30 -10.56 14.16 -5.72
CA ASP A 30 -10.25 15.20 -6.71
C ASP A 30 -11.11 16.46 -6.59
N THR A 31 -12.25 16.41 -5.92
CA THR A 31 -13.11 17.59 -5.71
C THR A 31 -12.67 18.46 -4.52
N PHE A 32 -11.80 17.95 -3.64
CA PHE A 32 -11.35 18.68 -2.45
C PHE A 32 -10.31 19.77 -2.75
N PHE A 33 -9.56 19.67 -3.85
CA PHE A 33 -8.49 20.61 -4.17
C PHE A 33 -8.95 21.83 -4.99
N ARG A 34 -10.18 21.83 -5.56
CA ARG A 34 -10.56 22.80 -6.62
C ARG A 34 -11.54 23.91 -6.22
N ARG A 35 -12.04 23.98 -4.98
CA ARG A 35 -13.00 25.02 -4.57
C ARG A 35 -12.36 26.19 -3.82
N GLY A 36 -12.23 27.32 -4.54
CA GLY A 36 -12.70 28.66 -4.16
C GLY A 36 -12.07 29.35 -2.95
N LEU A 37 -11.50 30.53 -3.21
CA LEU A 37 -10.81 31.47 -2.32
C LEU A 37 -11.51 31.76 -0.99
N PRO A 38 -10.72 31.83 0.09
CA PRO A 38 -11.29 32.17 1.37
C PRO A 38 -10.53 33.42 1.95
N SER A 39 -11.25 34.26 2.70
CA SER A 39 -10.84 35.57 3.27
C SER A 39 -9.86 35.39 4.44
N ASP A 40 -9.22 36.43 4.98
CA ASP A 40 -8.09 36.32 5.94
C ASP A 40 -8.34 35.48 7.23
N ASP A 41 -9.60 35.16 7.56
CA ASP A 41 -9.98 34.19 8.60
C ASP A 41 -9.65 32.71 8.25
N ASP A 42 -9.22 32.42 7.02
CA ASP A 42 -9.13 31.07 6.46
C ASP A 42 -7.80 30.33 6.64
N ASN A 43 -6.80 30.98 7.23
CA ASN A 43 -5.58 30.31 7.66
C ASN A 43 -5.86 29.22 8.72
N SER A 44 -6.95 29.36 9.47
CA SER A 44 -7.43 28.33 10.41
C SER A 44 -8.04 27.13 9.67
N LEU A 45 -8.72 27.39 8.54
CA LEU A 45 -9.47 26.42 7.76
C LEU A 45 -8.55 25.57 6.89
N THR A 46 -7.49 26.16 6.34
CA THR A 46 -6.43 25.43 5.60
C THR A 46 -5.65 24.47 6.50
N ASN A 47 -5.28 24.89 7.72
CA ASN A 47 -4.62 24.00 8.69
C ASN A 47 -5.53 22.81 9.07
N ARG A 48 -6.81 23.05 9.36
CA ARG A 48 -7.77 21.97 9.61
C ARG A 48 -7.90 21.01 8.43
N ARG A 49 -7.82 21.49 7.18
CA ARG A 49 -7.85 20.62 5.99
C ARG A 49 -6.61 19.75 5.88
N VAL A 50 -5.41 20.31 6.02
CA VAL A 50 -4.15 19.53 5.97
C VAL A 50 -4.11 18.48 7.07
N GLU A 51 -4.52 18.85 8.29
CA GLU A 51 -4.63 17.92 9.41
C GLU A 51 -5.65 16.81 9.12
N SER A 52 -6.80 17.15 8.53
CA SER A 52 -7.81 16.14 8.18
C SER A 52 -7.30 15.15 7.14
N VAL A 53 -6.64 15.61 6.07
CA VAL A 53 -6.15 14.71 5.00
C VAL A 53 -5.07 13.77 5.53
N THR A 54 -4.11 14.27 6.29
CA THR A 54 -3.05 13.45 6.89
C THR A 54 -3.61 12.44 7.88
N LYS A 55 -4.63 12.84 8.68
CA LYS A 55 -5.24 11.98 9.69
C LYS A 55 -5.93 10.74 9.11
N TYR A 56 -6.48 10.81 7.90
CA TYR A 56 -7.20 9.69 7.30
C TYR A 56 -6.36 8.88 6.30
N LYS A 57 -5.45 9.53 5.55
CA LYS A 57 -4.65 8.84 4.53
C LYS A 57 -3.55 7.95 5.13
N LEU A 58 -2.84 8.42 6.15
CA LEU A 58 -1.73 7.68 6.76
C LEU A 58 -2.13 6.29 7.29
N PRO A 59 -3.19 6.13 8.12
CA PRO A 59 -3.59 4.81 8.61
C PRO A 59 -4.06 3.89 7.48
N THR A 60 -4.57 4.44 6.38
CA THR A 60 -4.99 3.65 5.21
C THR A 60 -3.80 2.97 4.54
N TYR A 61 -2.70 3.69 4.30
CA TYR A 61 -1.49 3.09 3.72
C TYR A 61 -0.80 2.11 4.68
N GLN A 62 -0.84 2.36 5.99
CA GLN A 62 -0.34 1.41 6.98
C GLN A 62 -1.16 0.11 6.98
N ALA A 63 -2.49 0.22 7.00
CA ALA A 63 -3.38 -0.93 6.92
C ALA A 63 -3.17 -1.71 5.60
N ALA A 64 -3.04 -1.01 4.48
CA ALA A 64 -2.77 -1.64 3.19
C ALA A 64 -1.42 -2.37 3.14
N ALA A 65 -0.37 -1.81 3.75
CA ALA A 65 0.92 -2.49 3.87
C ALA A 65 0.76 -3.82 4.61
N VAL A 66 0.05 -3.83 5.74
CA VAL A 66 -0.24 -5.06 6.50
C VAL A 66 -1.02 -6.06 5.64
N VAL A 67 -2.09 -5.62 4.97
CA VAL A 67 -2.89 -6.49 4.10
C VAL A 67 -2.04 -7.11 2.98
N SER A 68 -1.20 -6.32 2.30
CA SER A 68 -0.30 -6.81 1.25
C SER A 68 0.76 -7.78 1.78
N THR A 69 1.24 -7.62 3.02
CA THR A 69 2.15 -8.62 3.61
C THR A 69 1.45 -9.94 3.93
N VAL A 70 0.22 -9.90 4.43
CA VAL A 70 -0.59 -11.10 4.69
C VAL A 70 -0.89 -11.82 3.38
N LEU A 71 -1.26 -11.06 2.34
CA LEU A 71 -1.50 -11.56 1.00
C LEU A 71 -0.26 -12.27 0.43
N ALA A 72 0.91 -11.65 0.52
CA ALA A 72 2.18 -12.28 0.10
C ALA A 72 2.48 -13.58 0.88
N GLY A 73 2.13 -13.61 2.18
CA GLY A 73 2.23 -14.82 3.00
C GLY A 73 1.32 -15.95 2.50
N VAL A 74 0.06 -15.66 2.17
CA VAL A 74 -0.88 -16.63 1.60
C VAL A 74 -0.39 -17.15 0.25
N GLU A 75 0.08 -16.26 -0.64
CA GLU A 75 0.66 -16.62 -1.94
C GLU A 75 1.90 -17.53 -1.79
N SER A 76 2.72 -17.29 -0.77
CA SER A 76 3.89 -18.14 -0.49
C SER A 76 3.48 -19.56 -0.09
N GLN A 77 2.38 -19.71 0.66
CA GLN A 77 1.85 -21.02 1.06
C GLN A 77 1.28 -21.77 -0.15
N PHE A 78 0.54 -21.08 -1.02
CA PHE A 78 0.05 -21.66 -2.27
C PHE A 78 1.20 -22.16 -3.15
N LEU A 79 2.27 -21.37 -3.26
CA LEU A 79 3.46 -21.75 -4.02
C LEU A 79 4.11 -23.04 -3.49
N VAL A 80 4.25 -23.16 -2.16
CA VAL A 80 4.78 -24.39 -1.55
C VAL A 80 3.83 -25.56 -1.80
N PHE A 81 2.53 -25.37 -1.60
CA PHE A 81 1.50 -26.39 -1.80
C PHE A 81 1.52 -26.94 -3.24
N PHE A 82 1.56 -26.09 -4.26
CA PHE A 82 1.61 -26.53 -5.66
C PHE A 82 2.92 -27.22 -6.04
N LYS A 83 4.03 -26.92 -5.35
CA LYS A 83 5.33 -27.58 -5.58
C LYS A 83 5.47 -28.90 -4.84
N SER A 84 4.81 -29.07 -3.71
CA SER A 84 4.94 -30.25 -2.85
C SER A 84 4.10 -31.44 -3.28
N SER A 85 3.14 -31.28 -4.18
CA SER A 85 2.25 -32.37 -4.58
C SER A 85 2.95 -33.33 -5.58
N PRO A 86 3.20 -34.60 -5.17
CA PRO A 86 3.98 -35.56 -5.95
C PRO A 86 3.23 -36.12 -7.16
N ASP A 87 1.90 -35.96 -7.20
CA ASP A 87 1.04 -36.39 -8.31
C ASP A 87 1.28 -35.60 -9.61
N PHE A 88 2.17 -34.59 -9.60
CA PHE A 88 2.47 -33.73 -10.75
C PHE A 88 3.69 -34.15 -11.58
N THR A 89 4.37 -35.23 -11.20
CA THR A 89 5.63 -35.65 -11.83
C THR A 89 5.48 -36.74 -12.88
N GLN A 90 4.32 -37.41 -12.98
CA GLN A 90 4.17 -38.60 -13.80
C GLN A 90 3.00 -38.44 -14.80
N GLU A 91 3.36 -38.25 -16.06
CA GLU A 91 2.50 -38.20 -17.26
C GLU A 91 1.55 -37.00 -17.42
N SER A 92 1.91 -36.11 -18.36
CA SER A 92 1.14 -34.94 -18.81
C SER A 92 0.83 -33.92 -17.72
N LYS A 93 1.78 -33.00 -17.44
CA LYS A 93 1.49 -31.81 -16.64
C LYS A 93 0.25 -31.12 -17.24
N PRO A 94 -0.87 -31.05 -16.51
CA PRO A 94 -2.02 -30.32 -17.01
C PRO A 94 -1.60 -28.86 -17.16
N ALA A 95 -1.72 -28.30 -18.37
CA ALA A 95 -1.31 -26.93 -18.67
C ALA A 95 -1.85 -25.91 -17.64
N MET A 96 -3.03 -26.19 -17.08
CA MET A 96 -3.68 -25.45 -16.00
C MET A 96 -2.81 -25.28 -14.74
N LEU A 97 -2.04 -26.29 -14.33
CA LEU A 97 -1.14 -26.18 -13.18
C LEU A 97 0.00 -25.19 -13.45
N GLN A 98 0.53 -25.21 -14.67
CA GLN A 98 1.59 -24.26 -15.05
C GLN A 98 1.05 -22.83 -15.05
N TYR A 99 -0.19 -22.62 -15.52
CA TYR A 99 -0.85 -21.32 -15.42
C TYR A 99 -1.05 -20.90 -13.95
N LEU A 100 -1.51 -21.80 -13.09
CA LEU A 100 -1.70 -21.55 -11.66
C LEU A 100 -0.39 -21.12 -10.98
N LEU A 101 0.71 -21.83 -11.28
CA LEU A 101 2.03 -21.52 -10.75
C LEU A 101 2.52 -20.13 -11.21
N VAL A 102 2.41 -19.85 -12.52
CA VAL A 102 2.78 -18.54 -13.09
C VAL A 102 1.94 -17.42 -12.48
N LEU A 103 0.63 -17.66 -12.32
CA LEU A 103 -0.31 -16.71 -11.72
C LEU A 103 0.05 -16.41 -10.25
N THR A 104 0.45 -17.44 -9.49
CA THR A 104 0.94 -17.32 -8.10
C THR A 104 2.21 -16.48 -8.01
N TYR A 105 3.18 -16.71 -8.91
CA TYR A 105 4.39 -15.90 -8.97
C TYR A 105 4.09 -14.42 -9.28
N ILE A 106 3.20 -14.17 -10.23
CA ILE A 106 2.78 -12.80 -10.58
C ILE A 106 2.08 -12.13 -9.40
N ALA A 107 1.16 -12.81 -8.74
CA ALA A 107 0.44 -12.31 -7.56
C ALA A 107 1.39 -11.93 -6.42
N LEU A 108 2.36 -12.80 -6.15
CA LEU A 108 3.38 -12.60 -5.11
C LEU A 108 4.24 -11.38 -5.40
N ILE A 109 4.73 -11.23 -6.63
CA ILE A 109 5.53 -10.06 -7.04
C ILE A 109 4.70 -8.77 -6.89
N PHE A 110 3.44 -8.78 -7.30
CA PHE A 110 2.56 -7.63 -7.12
C PHE A 110 2.28 -7.32 -5.65
N SER A 111 2.10 -8.33 -4.81
CA SER A 111 1.88 -8.14 -3.37
C SER A 111 3.10 -7.51 -2.68
N VAL A 112 4.31 -7.96 -3.03
CA VAL A 112 5.56 -7.38 -2.52
C VAL A 112 5.74 -5.94 -3.03
N SER A 113 5.46 -5.70 -4.32
CA SER A 113 5.52 -4.35 -4.92
C SER A 113 4.52 -3.39 -4.28
N ALA A 114 3.29 -3.85 -4.01
CA ALA A 114 2.27 -3.09 -3.31
C ALA A 114 2.70 -2.76 -1.87
N THR A 115 3.33 -3.72 -1.18
CA THR A 115 3.89 -3.52 0.17
C THR A 115 4.95 -2.43 0.17
N ILE A 116 5.95 -2.52 -0.72
CA ILE A 116 7.03 -1.53 -0.84
C ILE A 116 6.44 -0.16 -1.18
N SER A 117 5.51 -0.09 -2.13
CA SER A 117 4.86 1.16 -2.52
C SER A 117 4.07 1.78 -1.36
N SER A 118 3.42 0.96 -0.53
CA SER A 118 2.68 1.42 0.65
C SER A 118 3.60 1.97 1.74
N LEU A 119 4.77 1.36 1.93
CA LEU A 119 5.80 1.86 2.85
C LEU A 119 6.37 3.20 2.37
N VAL A 120 6.73 3.31 1.09
CA VAL A 120 7.22 4.56 0.48
C VAL A 120 6.17 5.66 0.58
N LEU A 121 4.90 5.35 0.34
CA LEU A 121 3.81 6.31 0.54
C LEU A 121 3.73 6.72 2.01
N THR A 122 3.75 5.77 2.94
CA THR A 122 3.68 6.04 4.39
C THR A 122 4.82 6.96 4.85
N GLU A 123 6.06 6.71 4.42
CA GLU A 123 7.22 7.54 4.75
C GLU A 123 7.09 8.96 4.17
N ASN A 124 6.68 9.07 2.90
CA ASN A 124 6.49 10.37 2.27
C ASN A 124 5.36 11.17 2.94
N PHE A 125 4.23 10.53 3.23
CA PHE A 125 3.09 11.16 3.92
C PHE A 125 3.42 11.55 5.37
N GLY A 126 4.25 10.76 6.06
CA GLY A 126 4.74 11.10 7.39
C GLY A 126 5.58 12.39 7.41
N ASN A 127 6.27 12.70 6.32
CA ASN A 127 7.12 13.88 6.19
C ASN A 127 6.37 15.15 5.74
N VAL A 128 5.17 15.01 5.14
CA VAL A 128 4.34 16.15 4.69
C VAL A 128 4.11 17.20 5.78
N PRO A 129 3.66 16.87 7.02
CA PRO A 129 3.44 17.90 8.04
C PRO A 129 4.72 18.66 8.41
N MET A 130 5.88 17.99 8.41
CA MET A 130 7.17 18.64 8.69
C MET A 130 7.62 19.56 7.54
N LEU A 131 7.35 19.17 6.29
CA LEU A 131 7.63 20.02 5.13
C LEU A 131 6.73 21.26 5.16
N VAL A 132 5.43 21.09 5.42
CA VAL A 132 4.48 22.20 5.49
C VAL A 132 4.87 23.21 6.58
N SER A 133 5.31 22.75 7.76
CA SER A 133 5.78 23.65 8.82
C SER A 133 7.04 24.41 8.41
N ARG A 134 8.06 23.73 7.85
CA ARG A 134 9.30 24.37 7.37
C ARG A 134 9.05 25.38 6.25
N PHE A 135 8.17 25.05 5.30
CA PHE A 135 7.80 25.98 4.24
C PHE A 135 7.06 27.20 4.77
N ARG A 136 6.16 27.01 5.75
CA ARG A 136 5.45 28.11 6.40
C ARG A 136 6.40 29.06 7.12
N GLU A 137 7.38 28.54 7.86
CA GLU A 137 8.43 29.34 8.51
C GLU A 137 9.25 30.12 7.48
N LYS A 138 9.65 29.46 6.39
CA LYS A 138 10.39 30.10 5.30
C LYS A 138 9.57 31.20 4.63
N LEU A 139 8.27 30.98 4.37
CA LEU A 139 7.38 32.01 3.83
C LEU A 139 7.24 33.18 4.80
N LYS A 140 7.03 32.92 6.08
CA LYS A 140 6.92 33.97 7.11
C LYS A 140 8.18 34.85 7.18
N SER A 141 9.35 34.29 6.86
CA SER A 141 10.60 35.05 6.81
C SER A 141 10.78 35.90 5.54
N ILE A 142 10.09 35.57 4.44
CA ILE A 142 10.23 36.24 3.13
C ILE A 142 9.12 37.28 2.93
N THR A 143 7.92 37.01 3.44
CA THR A 143 6.76 37.90 3.27
C THR A 143 6.83 39.04 4.28
N ASN A 144 7.31 40.21 3.84
CA ASN A 144 7.06 41.46 4.55
C ASN A 144 5.54 41.70 4.63
N PRO A 145 4.99 42.17 5.77
CA PRO A 145 3.55 42.18 6.07
C PRO A 145 2.69 43.19 5.26
N GLY A 146 3.13 43.65 4.09
CA GLY A 146 2.49 44.77 3.38
C GLY A 146 2.22 44.59 1.88
N PHE A 147 2.39 43.40 1.29
CA PHE A 147 2.23 43.25 -0.16
C PHE A 147 1.27 42.10 -0.52
N GLU A 148 0.35 42.35 -1.45
CA GLU A 148 -0.74 41.46 -1.95
C GLU A 148 -0.26 40.20 -2.71
N THR A 149 0.79 39.54 -2.25
CA THR A 149 1.45 38.43 -2.95
C THR A 149 0.80 37.05 -2.68
N ALA A 150 -0.30 36.99 -1.94
CA ALA A 150 -0.93 35.74 -1.50
C ALA A 150 -1.51 34.90 -2.66
N SER A 151 -2.03 35.54 -3.72
CA SER A 151 -2.66 34.85 -4.85
C SER A 151 -1.66 34.15 -5.79
N PHE A 152 -0.48 34.74 -6.00
CA PHE A 152 0.56 34.18 -6.86
C PHE A 152 1.30 33.00 -6.21
N LEU A 153 1.49 33.04 -4.89
CA LEU A 153 2.06 31.92 -4.15
C LEU A 153 1.14 30.70 -4.16
N GLN A 154 -0.18 30.89 -4.16
CA GLN A 154 -1.14 29.79 -4.13
C GLN A 154 -1.24 29.02 -5.46
N SER A 155 -1.20 29.71 -6.60
CA SER A 155 -1.20 29.03 -7.91
C SER A 155 0.10 28.27 -8.14
N SER A 156 1.24 28.83 -7.73
CA SER A 156 2.54 28.19 -7.86
C SER A 156 2.73 27.01 -6.88
N PHE A 157 2.16 27.10 -5.66
CA PHE A 157 2.15 25.99 -4.71
C PHE A 157 1.19 24.86 -5.12
N GLY A 158 0.06 25.16 -5.77
CA GLY A 158 -0.88 24.12 -6.24
C GLY A 158 -0.21 23.10 -7.15
N ASP A 159 0.66 23.56 -8.05
CA ASP A 159 1.41 22.70 -8.98
C ASP A 159 2.69 22.11 -8.35
N ALA A 160 3.25 22.74 -7.32
CA ALA A 160 4.48 22.28 -6.65
C ALA A 160 4.25 21.27 -5.50
N ILE A 161 3.13 21.36 -4.78
CA ILE A 161 2.87 20.49 -3.59
C ILE A 161 2.48 19.07 -4.00
N ALA A 162 1.77 18.90 -5.12
CA ALA A 162 1.36 17.59 -5.60
C ALA A 162 2.08 17.29 -6.93
N PRO A 163 3.40 17.05 -6.91
CA PRO A 163 4.14 16.76 -8.14
C PRO A 163 3.44 15.61 -8.85
N ARG A 164 3.19 15.77 -10.15
CA ARG A 164 2.51 14.77 -11.01
C ARG A 164 3.02 13.33 -10.76
N ARG A 165 4.30 13.18 -10.42
CA ARG A 165 4.97 11.92 -10.02
C ARG A 165 4.33 11.21 -8.83
N TRP A 166 3.76 11.93 -7.88
CA TRP A 166 3.15 11.36 -6.69
C TRP A 166 1.78 10.74 -6.97
N ARG A 167 1.01 11.32 -7.89
CA ARG A 167 -0.20 10.65 -8.41
C ARG A 167 0.16 9.33 -9.08
N TRP A 168 1.25 9.30 -9.85
CA TRP A 168 1.74 8.06 -10.46
C TRP A 168 2.06 6.97 -9.44
N ILE A 169 2.69 7.31 -8.31
CA ILE A 169 3.00 6.32 -7.28
C ILE A 169 1.76 5.81 -6.55
N GLU A 170 0.78 6.69 -6.29
CA GLU A 170 -0.52 6.32 -5.69
C GLU A 170 -1.30 5.40 -6.64
N TRP A 171 -1.31 5.71 -7.94
CA TRP A 171 -1.94 4.87 -8.97
C TRP A 171 -1.25 3.51 -9.12
N HIS A 172 0.08 3.48 -9.19
CA HIS A 172 0.83 2.23 -9.27
C HIS A 172 0.57 1.34 -8.04
N TRP A 173 0.61 1.92 -6.84
CA TRP A 173 0.27 1.23 -5.60
C TRP A 173 -1.14 0.63 -5.64
N LEU A 174 -2.14 1.43 -6.00
CA LEU A 174 -3.52 0.97 -6.06
C LEU A 174 -3.72 -0.14 -7.10
N PHE A 175 -3.12 0.01 -8.29
CA PHE A 175 -3.22 -0.96 -9.37
C PHE A 175 -2.58 -2.30 -9.00
N THR A 176 -1.37 -2.29 -8.45
CA THR A 176 -0.67 -3.51 -8.03
C THR A 176 -1.39 -4.22 -6.89
N LEU A 177 -1.95 -3.48 -5.93
CA LEU A 177 -2.76 -4.04 -4.84
C LEU A 177 -4.04 -4.70 -5.39
N VAL A 178 -4.78 -4.02 -6.27
CA VAL A 178 -6.02 -4.57 -6.84
C VAL A 178 -5.74 -5.82 -7.67
N ILE A 179 -4.72 -5.80 -8.53
CA ILE A 179 -4.34 -6.98 -9.31
C ILE A 179 -4.01 -8.16 -8.40
N SER A 180 -3.19 -7.94 -7.36
CA SER A 180 -2.82 -9.00 -6.43
C SER A 180 -4.05 -9.61 -5.73
N VAL A 181 -4.98 -8.75 -5.28
CA VAL A 181 -6.25 -9.18 -4.66
C VAL A 181 -7.16 -9.93 -5.65
N LEU A 182 -7.22 -9.53 -6.92
CA LEU A 182 -7.96 -10.24 -7.96
C LEU A 182 -7.29 -11.56 -8.38
N CYS A 183 -5.98 -11.69 -8.16
CA CYS A 183 -5.23 -12.88 -8.50
C CYS A 183 -5.59 -14.06 -7.59
N LEU A 184 -5.73 -13.84 -6.29
CA LEU A 184 -6.10 -14.87 -5.32
C LEU A 184 -7.39 -15.65 -5.65
N PRO A 185 -8.56 -15.02 -5.85
CA PRO A 185 -9.76 -15.78 -6.20
C PRO A 185 -9.60 -16.46 -7.57
N ALA A 186 -8.83 -15.88 -8.50
CA ALA A 186 -8.61 -16.50 -9.80
C ALA A 186 -7.80 -17.80 -9.64
N GLN A 187 -6.80 -17.82 -8.75
CA GLN A 187 -6.09 -19.04 -8.37
C GLN A 187 -7.03 -20.04 -7.70
N ILE A 188 -7.83 -19.61 -6.73
CA ILE A 188 -8.78 -20.50 -6.03
C ILE A 188 -9.80 -21.09 -7.01
N LEU A 189 -10.34 -20.27 -7.91
CA LEU A 189 -11.29 -20.71 -8.94
C LEU A 189 -10.64 -21.70 -9.89
N LEU A 190 -9.42 -21.41 -10.39
CA LEU A 190 -8.68 -22.34 -11.26
C LEU A 190 -8.40 -23.67 -10.54
N TYR A 191 -8.03 -23.61 -9.26
CA TYR A 191 -7.79 -24.80 -8.46
C TYR A 191 -9.05 -25.66 -8.29
N ILE A 192 -10.18 -25.04 -7.93
CA ILE A 192 -11.49 -25.72 -7.84
C ILE A 192 -11.89 -26.29 -9.19
N TRP A 193 -11.64 -25.55 -10.27
CA TRP A 193 -11.91 -26.01 -11.63
C TRP A 193 -11.11 -27.26 -12.00
N MET A 194 -9.91 -27.42 -11.43
CA MET A 194 -9.11 -28.62 -11.61
C MET A 194 -9.60 -29.81 -10.79
N GLN A 195 -10.07 -29.59 -9.56
CA GLN A 195 -10.30 -30.68 -8.61
C GLN A 195 -11.74 -31.17 -8.52
N GLU A 196 -12.72 -30.27 -8.67
CA GLU A 196 -14.11 -30.55 -8.31
C GLU A 196 -14.97 -31.05 -9.47
N ARG A 197 -16.15 -31.60 -9.15
CA ARG A 197 -17.19 -31.97 -10.14
C ARG A 197 -17.93 -30.74 -10.67
N ASP A 198 -18.50 -30.83 -11.86
CA ASP A 198 -19.05 -29.67 -12.60
C ASP A 198 -20.06 -28.81 -11.82
N GLY A 199 -20.91 -29.41 -10.98
CA GLY A 199 -21.90 -28.66 -10.19
C GLY A 199 -21.29 -27.70 -9.16
N ILE A 200 -20.20 -28.12 -8.50
CA ILE A 200 -19.50 -27.29 -7.50
C ILE A 200 -18.74 -26.16 -8.20
N ARG A 201 -18.15 -26.45 -9.37
CA ARG A 201 -17.42 -25.45 -10.17
C ARG A 201 -18.28 -24.24 -10.50
N VAL A 202 -19.50 -24.46 -10.99
CA VAL A 202 -20.42 -23.37 -11.38
C VAL A 202 -20.80 -22.54 -10.16
N THR A 203 -21.19 -23.20 -9.07
CA THR A 203 -21.65 -22.53 -7.84
C THR A 203 -20.57 -21.63 -7.24
N VAL A 204 -19.34 -22.16 -7.12
CA VAL A 204 -18.23 -21.38 -6.56
C VAL A 204 -17.76 -20.27 -7.50
N SER A 205 -17.82 -20.48 -8.82
CA SER A 205 -17.51 -19.43 -9.80
C SER A 205 -18.47 -18.26 -9.71
N VAL A 206 -19.78 -18.53 -9.61
CA VAL A 206 -20.79 -17.48 -9.44
C VAL A 206 -20.57 -16.73 -8.12
N ALA A 207 -20.38 -17.45 -7.01
CA ALA A 207 -20.10 -16.84 -5.71
C ALA A 207 -18.83 -15.99 -5.73
N GLY A 208 -17.76 -16.46 -6.39
CA GLY A 208 -16.51 -15.74 -6.55
C GLY A 208 -16.67 -14.43 -7.34
N VAL A 209 -17.42 -14.46 -8.45
CA VAL A 209 -17.71 -13.24 -9.24
C VAL A 209 -18.52 -12.24 -8.42
N PHE A 210 -19.55 -12.70 -7.70
CA PHE A 210 -20.33 -11.83 -6.81
C PHE A 210 -19.47 -11.24 -5.68
N ALA A 211 -18.54 -12.00 -5.11
CA ALA A 211 -17.61 -11.51 -4.10
C ALA A 211 -16.63 -10.45 -4.64
N MET A 212 -16.24 -10.52 -5.92
CA MET A 212 -15.34 -9.54 -6.56
C MET A 212 -16.06 -8.32 -7.15
N LEU A 213 -17.38 -8.35 -7.29
CA LEU A 213 -18.18 -7.22 -7.77
C LEU A 213 -17.93 -5.90 -7.02
N PRO A 214 -17.89 -5.84 -5.67
CA PRO A 214 -17.58 -4.59 -4.96
C PRO A 214 -16.18 -4.06 -5.32
N LEU A 215 -15.18 -4.93 -5.47
CA LEU A 215 -13.83 -4.53 -5.86
C LEU A 215 -13.80 -3.91 -7.27
N LEU A 216 -14.58 -4.46 -8.20
CA LEU A 216 -14.71 -3.92 -9.56
C LEU A 216 -15.39 -2.55 -9.58
N HIS A 217 -16.37 -2.32 -8.70
CA HIS A 217 -17.02 -1.01 -8.58
C HIS A 217 -16.08 0.07 -8.01
N PHE A 218 -15.12 -0.32 -7.16
CA PHE A 218 -14.14 0.61 -6.60
C PHE A 218 -12.94 0.89 -7.50
N LEU A 219 -12.78 0.16 -8.60
CA LEU A 219 -11.76 0.48 -9.58
C LEU A 219 -12.09 1.84 -10.21
N PRO A 220 -11.26 2.87 -9.99
CA PRO A 220 -11.45 4.14 -10.67
C PRO A 220 -11.24 3.87 -12.15
N ILE A 221 -12.33 3.74 -12.90
CA ILE A 221 -12.28 3.72 -14.36
C ILE A 221 -11.67 5.05 -14.74
N PRO A 222 -10.50 5.09 -15.39
CA PRO A 222 -9.97 6.33 -15.92
C PRO A 222 -10.86 6.75 -17.08
N GLU A 223 -12.02 7.33 -16.78
CA GLU A 223 -12.84 8.03 -17.75
C GLU A 223 -12.03 9.24 -18.22
N ASP A 224 -11.43 9.08 -19.40
CA ASP A 224 -10.82 10.12 -20.21
C ASP A 224 -10.16 11.27 -19.42
N TYR A 225 -8.98 10.98 -18.88
CA TYR A 225 -7.94 12.02 -18.74
C TYR A 225 -7.57 12.46 -20.17
N GLY A 226 -8.42 13.30 -20.75
CA GLY A 226 -8.36 13.71 -22.13
C GLY A 226 -6.99 14.24 -22.52
N ARG A 227 -6.40 13.62 -23.55
CA ARG A 227 -5.77 14.26 -24.71
C ARG A 227 -4.93 15.53 -24.48
N SER A 228 -4.30 15.73 -23.33
CA SER A 228 -3.20 16.67 -23.18
C SER A 228 -1.92 15.87 -23.31
N ALA A 229 -1.35 15.93 -24.52
CA ALA A 229 -0.07 15.38 -24.93
C ALA A 229 0.87 15.09 -23.76
N PHE A 230 1.25 13.83 -23.60
CA PHE A 230 2.46 13.49 -22.87
C PHE A 230 3.62 14.22 -23.57
N PRO A 231 4.29 15.22 -22.95
CA PRO A 231 5.60 15.57 -23.43
C PRO A 231 6.45 14.29 -23.29
N PRO A 232 7.28 13.96 -24.28
CA PRO A 232 8.18 12.81 -24.18
C PRO A 232 8.93 12.94 -22.85
N LEU A 233 8.91 11.88 -22.06
CA LEU A 233 9.71 11.74 -20.84
C LEU A 233 11.19 11.72 -21.26
N LEU A 234 11.72 12.90 -21.61
CA LEU A 234 13.12 13.21 -21.47
C LEU A 234 13.37 13.16 -19.97
N PHE A 235 13.81 11.98 -19.51
CA PHE A 235 14.55 11.87 -18.27
C PHE A 235 15.58 13.00 -18.30
N PRO A 236 15.50 14.00 -17.41
CA PRO A 236 16.59 14.95 -17.30
C PRO A 236 17.77 14.08 -16.91
N GLY A 237 18.76 14.05 -17.80
CA GLY A 237 20.01 13.38 -17.59
C GLY A 237 20.45 13.67 -16.17
N TRP A 238 20.60 12.59 -15.42
CA TRP A 238 21.26 12.58 -14.13
C TRP A 238 22.73 12.91 -14.42
N VAL A 239 22.99 14.18 -14.74
CA VAL A 239 24.33 14.71 -14.91
C VAL A 239 24.91 14.71 -13.50
N GLY A 240 25.81 13.75 -13.30
CA GLY A 240 26.47 13.51 -12.03
C GLY A 240 27.04 14.81 -11.49
N SER A 241 26.64 15.14 -10.26
CA SER A 241 27.37 16.07 -9.43
C SER A 241 28.44 15.26 -8.69
N PRO A 242 29.74 15.45 -8.97
CA PRO A 242 30.80 14.79 -8.23
C PRO A 242 31.04 15.56 -6.93
N GLY A 243 30.87 14.90 -5.79
CA GLY A 243 31.37 15.41 -4.51
C GLY A 243 30.31 15.60 -3.44
N ALA A 244 29.76 14.50 -2.92
CA ALA A 244 29.26 14.47 -1.55
C ALA A 244 29.57 13.09 -0.97
N SER A 245 30.63 13.03 -0.18
CA SER A 245 30.99 11.86 0.64
C SER A 245 29.93 11.69 1.72
N VAL A 246 28.89 10.92 1.42
CA VAL A 246 27.90 10.49 2.43
C VAL A 246 28.44 9.21 3.06
N LEU A 247 28.87 9.33 4.31
CA LEU A 247 29.22 8.21 5.17
C LEU A 247 28.02 7.27 5.32
N PRO A 248 28.22 5.94 5.30
CA PRO A 248 27.15 4.99 5.55
C PRO A 248 26.70 5.08 7.01
N VAL A 249 25.42 5.42 7.23
CA VAL A 249 24.76 5.19 8.51
C VAL A 249 24.41 3.70 8.58
N PRO A 250 24.90 2.94 9.56
CA PRO A 250 24.52 1.55 9.73
C PRO A 250 23.05 1.46 10.14
N VAL A 251 22.22 0.91 9.26
CA VAL A 251 20.85 0.51 9.59
C VAL A 251 20.95 -0.76 10.44
N SER A 252 20.65 -0.64 11.74
CA SER A 252 20.52 -1.77 12.64
C SER A 252 19.23 -2.52 12.32
N PHE A 253 19.35 -3.66 11.63
CA PHE A 253 18.23 -4.59 11.50
C PHE A 253 17.93 -5.25 12.86
N PRO A 254 16.66 -5.42 13.24
CA PRO A 254 16.31 -6.21 14.41
C PRO A 254 16.79 -7.64 14.21
N GLN A 255 17.70 -8.08 15.08
CA GLN A 255 18.22 -9.43 15.10
C GLN A 255 17.08 -10.37 15.48
N VAL A 256 16.58 -11.16 14.52
CA VAL A 256 15.66 -12.26 14.82
C VAL A 256 16.47 -13.28 15.62
N THR A 257 16.25 -13.33 16.94
CA THR A 257 16.82 -14.36 17.81
C THR A 257 16.26 -15.72 17.39
N GLN A 258 17.01 -16.45 16.57
CA GLN A 258 16.76 -17.86 16.30
C GLN A 258 16.91 -18.61 17.63
N THR A 259 15.77 -19.01 18.18
CA THR A 259 15.73 -19.88 19.35
C THR A 259 16.02 -21.28 18.83
N ALA A 260 17.20 -21.81 19.17
CA ALA A 260 17.61 -23.16 18.78
C ALA A 260 16.61 -24.21 19.31
N PRO A 261 16.24 -25.22 18.52
CA PRO A 261 15.41 -26.31 19.01
C PRO A 261 16.17 -27.14 20.06
N PRO A 262 15.49 -27.63 21.11
CA PRO A 262 16.11 -28.46 22.13
C PRO A 262 16.60 -29.77 21.50
N ALA A 263 17.85 -30.12 21.78
CA ALA A 263 18.44 -31.40 21.43
C ALA A 263 17.63 -32.53 22.08
N SER A 264 16.87 -33.27 21.27
CA SER A 264 16.28 -34.53 21.68
C SER A 264 17.41 -35.52 21.93
N GLN A 265 17.68 -35.82 23.20
CA GLN A 265 18.50 -36.97 23.59
C GLN A 265 17.80 -38.24 23.12
N ILE A 266 18.41 -38.90 22.13
CA ILE A 266 18.11 -40.27 21.75
C ILE A 266 18.80 -41.15 22.81
N GLY A 267 18.01 -41.68 23.74
CA GLY A 267 18.42 -42.74 24.65
C GLY A 267 18.35 -44.09 23.93
N PHE A 268 19.40 -44.89 24.13
CA PHE A 268 19.59 -46.25 23.62
C PHE A 268 18.51 -47.23 24.06
#